data_AF-A0A447TGQ3-F1
#
_entry.id   AF-A0A447TGQ3-F1
#
_cell.length_a   1.000
_cell.length_b   1.000
_cell.length_c   1.000
_cell.angle_alpha   90.00
_cell.angle_beta   90.00
_cell.angle_gamma   90.00
#
_symmetry.space_group_name_H-M   'P 1'
#
loop_
_entity.id
_entity.type
_entity.pdbx_description
1 polymer ?
#
loop_
_entity_poly.entity_id
_entity_poly.type
_entity_poly.pdbx_seq_one_letter_code
_entity_poly.pdbx_strand_id
1 'polypeptide(L)'
;MFVREQQSPTASVMLQLYPGRMLDGGQVAGILHLVSSSVPNLPLKNVTIVDQDGNLLSKQAGPDENSGLDQRQLGFVRQIEDGYVKRIEDILEPIFGRGNARAQVTANVDFSETEQTSETYRPNSSPNPSATRSQQISEKLVNGSANPTGVPGALSNQPPSAASAPITLPPGAAPGTANLSGEASAPAGRCSATSPPITRWTRPYSTPRCRPAWSSGCRPPWWSTTAACRTRAAR
;
A
#
# COMPACT_ATOMS: atom_id res chain seq x y z
N MET A 1 34.14 -29.12 39.79
CA MET A 1 33.07 -29.17 38.77
C MET A 1 33.70 -29.79 37.53
N PHE A 2 33.26 -30.96 37.09
CA PHE A 2 33.81 -31.61 35.89
C PHE A 2 32.95 -31.22 34.69
N VAL A 3 33.48 -30.35 33.83
CA VAL A 3 32.92 -30.11 32.49
C VAL A 3 33.50 -31.19 31.59
N ARG A 4 32.65 -32.06 31.05
CA ARG A 4 33.05 -32.97 29.96
C ARG A 4 32.83 -32.23 28.66
N GLU A 5 33.88 -32.10 27.87
CA GLU A 5 33.75 -31.72 26.46
C GLU A 5 32.82 -32.72 25.77
N GLN A 6 31.67 -32.24 25.30
CA GLN A 6 30.73 -33.03 24.52
C GLN A 6 31.21 -33.04 23.08
N GLN A 7 31.73 -34.19 22.66
CA GLN A 7 32.04 -34.43 21.25
C GLN A 7 30.74 -34.39 20.43
N SER A 8 30.79 -33.74 19.27
CA SER A 8 29.63 -33.68 18.38
C SER A 8 29.33 -35.08 17.82
N PRO A 9 28.08 -35.58 17.93
CA PRO A 9 27.75 -36.89 17.40
C PRO A 9 27.86 -36.91 15.87
N THR A 10 28.17 -38.10 15.33
CA THR A 10 28.33 -38.38 13.90
C THR A 10 27.71 -39.74 13.59
N ALA A 11 27.13 -39.91 12.40
CA ALA A 11 26.55 -41.18 11.98
C ALA A 11 26.93 -41.54 10.53
N SER A 12 27.10 -42.83 10.28
CA SER A 12 27.26 -43.39 8.93
C SER A 12 26.22 -44.49 8.70
N VAL A 13 25.60 -44.47 7.53
CA VAL A 13 24.55 -45.42 7.15
C VAL A 13 24.93 -46.02 5.81
N MET A 14 25.05 -47.34 5.77
CA MET A 14 25.22 -48.08 4.52
C MET A 14 23.89 -48.69 4.12
N LEU A 15 23.46 -48.41 2.89
CA LEU A 15 22.26 -48.96 2.30
C LEU A 15 22.60 -50.18 1.46
N GLN A 16 21.71 -51.16 1.50
CA GLN A 16 21.74 -52.31 0.61
C GLN A 16 20.43 -52.34 -0.19
N LEU A 17 20.52 -51.94 -1.44
CA LEU A 17 19.41 -51.83 -2.37
C LEU A 17 19.26 -53.12 -3.16
N TYR A 18 18.02 -53.36 -3.62
CA TYR A 18 17.79 -54.41 -4.60
C TYR A 18 18.43 -54.02 -5.94
N PRO A 19 18.93 -55.00 -6.72
CA PRO A 19 19.58 -54.73 -8.00
C PRO A 19 18.69 -53.89 -8.93
N GLY A 20 19.26 -52.83 -9.52
CA GLY A 20 18.56 -51.93 -10.43
C GLY A 20 17.65 -50.89 -9.76
N ARG A 21 17.60 -50.83 -8.43
CA ARG A 21 16.94 -49.72 -7.71
C ARG A 21 17.94 -48.60 -7.43
N MET A 22 17.47 -47.38 -7.63
CA MET A 22 18.16 -46.14 -7.22
C MET A 22 17.23 -45.40 -6.27
N LEU A 23 17.80 -44.78 -5.22
CA LEU A 23 17.03 -43.91 -4.34
C LEU A 23 16.89 -42.52 -4.97
N ASP A 24 15.70 -41.95 -4.85
CA ASP A 24 15.47 -40.54 -5.17
C ASP A 24 16.02 -39.62 -4.05
N GLY A 25 16.39 -38.39 -4.41
CA GLY A 25 16.89 -37.39 -3.45
C GLY A 25 15.91 -37.10 -2.32
N GLY A 26 14.59 -37.14 -2.58
CA GLY A 26 13.57 -37.02 -1.54
C GLY A 26 13.58 -38.18 -0.55
N GLN A 27 13.83 -39.40 -1.01
CA GLN A 27 13.92 -40.59 -0.16
C GLN A 27 15.18 -40.56 0.70
N VAL A 28 16.32 -40.15 0.13
CA VAL A 28 17.57 -39.96 0.89
C VAL A 28 17.40 -38.90 1.97
N ALA A 29 16.75 -37.77 1.66
CA ALA A 29 16.44 -36.73 2.64
C ALA A 29 15.57 -37.27 3.79
N GLY A 30 14.58 -38.12 3.48
CA GLY A 30 13.75 -38.77 4.49
C GLY A 30 14.56 -39.64 5.47
N ILE A 31 15.46 -40.48 4.95
CA ILE A 31 16.36 -41.31 5.79
C ILE A 31 17.26 -40.42 6.65
N LEU A 32 17.80 -39.36 6.07
CA LEU A 32 18.71 -38.45 6.74
C LEU A 32 18.04 -37.72 7.91
N HIS A 33 16.79 -37.25 7.72
CA HIS A 33 15.99 -36.65 8.80
C HIS A 33 15.61 -37.67 9.88
N LEU A 34 15.27 -38.90 9.49
CA LEU A 34 14.95 -39.96 10.45
C LEU A 34 16.14 -40.23 11.38
N VAL A 35 17.34 -40.40 10.81
CA VAL A 35 18.56 -40.69 11.58
C VAL A 35 18.95 -39.50 12.47
N SER A 36 18.92 -38.28 11.93
CA SER A 36 19.23 -37.06 12.70
C SER A 36 18.26 -36.86 13.86
N SER A 37 16.96 -37.15 13.68
CA SER A 37 15.97 -37.04 14.76
C SER A 37 16.07 -38.15 15.81
N SER A 38 16.69 -39.28 15.47
CA SER A 38 16.84 -40.42 16.37
C SER A 38 17.98 -40.24 17.38
N VAL A 39 18.93 -39.33 17.11
CA VAL A 39 20.08 -39.07 17.97
C VAL A 39 20.04 -37.62 18.46
N PRO A 40 20.02 -37.37 19.78
CA PRO A 40 19.99 -36.00 20.29
C PRO A 40 21.23 -35.24 19.85
N ASN A 41 21.03 -33.99 19.43
CA ASN A 41 22.09 -33.07 18.99
C ASN A 41 22.92 -33.57 17.78
N LEU A 42 22.37 -34.44 16.92
CA LEU A 42 23.01 -34.85 15.67
C LEU A 42 22.56 -33.97 14.50
N PRO A 43 23.40 -33.04 14.00
CA PRO A 43 23.04 -32.22 12.85
C PRO A 43 23.07 -33.05 11.56
N LEU A 44 22.18 -32.70 10.62
CA LEU A 44 22.01 -33.35 9.30
C LEU A 44 23.35 -33.46 8.52
N LYS A 45 24.20 -32.43 8.61
CA LYS A 45 25.52 -32.37 7.96
C LYS A 45 26.53 -33.43 8.45
N ASN A 46 26.31 -34.02 9.63
CA ASN A 46 27.19 -35.04 10.21
C ASN A 46 26.68 -36.48 9.93
N VAL A 47 25.71 -36.63 9.03
CA VAL A 47 25.16 -37.92 8.61
C VAL A 47 25.66 -38.23 7.20
N THR A 48 26.35 -39.35 7.06
CA THR A 48 26.82 -39.83 5.75
C THR A 48 26.06 -41.08 5.35
N ILE A 49 25.54 -41.09 4.11
CA ILE A 49 24.75 -42.20 3.57
C ILE A 49 25.44 -42.69 2.31
N VAL A 50 25.82 -43.97 2.31
CA VAL A 50 26.52 -44.63 1.20
C VAL A 50 25.74 -45.85 0.73
N ASP A 51 25.86 -46.17 -0.55
CA ASP A 51 25.27 -47.36 -1.17
C ASP A 51 26.27 -48.53 -1.25
N GLN A 52 25.81 -49.75 -1.55
CA GLN A 52 26.68 -50.93 -1.69
C GLN A 52 27.78 -50.78 -2.74
N ASP A 53 27.56 -49.94 -3.76
CA ASP A 53 28.52 -49.66 -4.83
C ASP A 53 29.51 -48.53 -4.47
N GLY A 54 29.47 -48.03 -3.23
CA GLY A 54 30.34 -46.96 -2.75
C GLY A 54 29.88 -45.54 -3.14
N ASN A 55 28.68 -45.41 -3.70
CA ASN A 55 28.11 -44.11 -4.05
C ASN A 55 27.67 -43.36 -2.79
N LEU A 56 28.24 -42.17 -2.57
CA LEU A 56 27.78 -41.27 -1.51
C LEU A 56 26.47 -40.60 -1.94
N LEU A 57 25.38 -40.96 -1.27
CA LEU A 57 24.03 -40.45 -1.52
C LEU A 57 23.72 -39.19 -0.70
N SER A 58 24.38 -39.00 0.45
CA SER A 58 24.15 -37.87 1.35
C SER A 58 24.80 -36.55 0.89
N LYS A 59 24.98 -36.33 -0.43
CA LYS A 59 25.43 -35.03 -0.96
C LYS A 59 24.33 -33.99 -0.78
N GLN A 60 24.13 -33.55 0.45
CA GLN A 60 23.57 -32.23 0.70
C GLN A 60 24.67 -31.25 0.39
N ALA A 61 24.38 -30.34 -0.55
CA ALA A 61 25.18 -29.18 -0.88
C ALA A 61 25.76 -28.62 0.42
N GLY A 62 27.08 -28.81 0.59
CA GLY A 62 27.79 -28.09 1.62
C GLY A 62 27.61 -26.59 1.35
N PRO A 63 27.64 -25.74 2.38
CA PRO A 63 27.64 -24.28 2.18
C PRO A 63 28.78 -23.78 1.26
N ASP A 64 29.75 -24.63 0.92
CA ASP A 64 30.84 -24.37 -0.02
C ASP A 64 30.47 -24.56 -1.51
N GLU A 65 29.26 -25.01 -1.84
CA GLU A 65 28.71 -25.00 -3.21
C GLU A 65 28.12 -23.61 -3.60
N ASN A 66 28.67 -22.54 -3.02
CA ASN A 66 28.29 -21.14 -3.32
C ASN A 66 28.82 -20.62 -4.68
N SER A 67 29.24 -21.51 -5.59
CA SER A 67 29.85 -21.14 -6.88
C SER A 67 29.00 -21.52 -8.11
N GLY A 68 27.84 -22.14 -7.93
CA GLY A 68 26.87 -22.43 -8.99
C GLY A 68 25.46 -22.07 -8.58
N LEU A 69 24.57 -21.87 -9.57
CA LEU A 69 23.13 -21.81 -9.32
C LEU A 69 22.75 -23.02 -8.46
N ASP A 70 22.14 -22.78 -7.30
CA ASP A 70 21.69 -23.84 -6.39
C ASP A 70 20.90 -24.85 -7.22
N GLN A 71 21.17 -26.16 -7.08
CA GLN A 71 20.47 -27.21 -7.81
C GLN A 71 18.94 -27.06 -7.71
N ARG A 72 18.47 -26.48 -6.59
CA ARG A 72 17.06 -26.10 -6.41
C ARG A 72 16.59 -25.00 -7.36
N GLN A 73 17.38 -23.94 -7.54
CA GLN A 73 17.09 -22.85 -8.48
C GLN A 73 17.04 -23.38 -9.91
N LEU A 74 18.02 -24.20 -10.32
CA LEU A 74 17.99 -24.85 -11.64
C LEU A 74 16.77 -25.74 -11.82
N GLY A 75 16.41 -26.52 -10.80
CA GLY A 75 15.19 -27.33 -10.79
C GLY A 75 13.93 -26.48 -10.97
N PHE A 76 13.86 -25.34 -10.29
CA PHE A 76 12.74 -24.40 -10.39
C PHE A 76 12.62 -23.77 -11.78
N VAL A 77 13.72 -23.34 -12.39
CA VAL A 77 13.73 -22.81 -13.76
C VAL A 77 13.23 -23.86 -14.75
N ARG A 78 13.73 -25.10 -14.68
CA ARG A 78 13.26 -26.21 -15.54
C ARG A 78 11.77 -26.48 -15.37
N GLN A 79 11.27 -26.44 -14.14
CA GLN A 79 9.84 -26.63 -13.86
C GLN A 79 8.98 -25.55 -14.53
N ILE A 80 9.44 -24.29 -14.52
CA ILE A 80 8.76 -23.18 -15.21
C ILE A 80 8.81 -23.40 -16.73
N GLU A 81 9.98 -23.72 -17.27
CA GLU A 81 10.17 -23.98 -18.70
C GLU A 81 9.28 -25.11 -19.20
N ASP A 82 9.29 -26.27 -18.54
CA ASP A 82 8.45 -27.42 -18.86
C ASP A 82 6.95 -27.09 -18.79
N GLY A 83 6.55 -26.27 -17.81
CA GLY A 83 5.18 -25.79 -17.67
C GLY A 83 4.73 -24.93 -18.85
N TYR A 84 5.59 -24.04 -19.32
CA TYR A 84 5.29 -23.20 -20.49
C TYR A 84 5.34 -23.98 -21.80
N VAL A 85 6.29 -24.91 -21.98
CA VAL A 85 6.36 -25.77 -23.16
C VAL A 85 5.06 -26.54 -23.33
N LYS A 86 4.59 -27.22 -22.27
CA LYS A 86 3.31 -27.95 -22.31
C LYS A 86 2.14 -27.05 -22.65
N ARG A 87 2.07 -25.86 -22.04
CA ARG A 87 0.99 -24.90 -22.32
C ARG A 87 0.98 -24.42 -23.76
N ILE A 88 2.15 -24.23 -24.38
CA ILE A 88 2.27 -23.85 -25.79
C ILE A 88 1.83 -25.02 -26.67
N GLU A 89 2.29 -26.24 -26.38
CA GLU A 89 1.89 -27.44 -27.12
C GLU A 89 0.37 -27.67 -27.07
N ASP A 90 -0.25 -27.53 -25.90
CA ASP A 90 -1.71 -27.68 -25.72
C ASP A 90 -2.53 -26.67 -26.55
N ILE A 91 -2.01 -25.45 -26.74
CA ILE A 91 -2.66 -24.41 -27.55
C ILE A 91 -2.53 -24.69 -29.04
N LEU A 92 -1.38 -25.24 -29.46
CA LEU A 92 -1.08 -25.52 -30.86
C LEU A 92 -1.67 -26.85 -31.33
N GLU A 93 -1.86 -27.81 -30.43
CA GLU A 93 -2.32 -29.17 -30.74
C GLU A 93 -3.65 -29.21 -31.54
N PRO A 94 -4.70 -28.42 -31.23
CA PRO A 94 -5.97 -28.47 -31.97
C PRO A 94 -5.87 -28.00 -33.43
N ILE A 95 -4.87 -27.17 -33.75
CA ILE A 95 -4.72 -26.57 -35.08
C ILE A 95 -3.77 -27.42 -35.93
N PHE A 96 -2.66 -27.87 -35.33
CA PHE A 96 -1.59 -28.56 -36.06
C PHE A 96 -1.66 -30.09 -35.92
N GLY A 97 -2.41 -30.61 -34.95
CA GLY A 97 -2.40 -32.02 -34.60
C GLY A 97 -1.21 -32.42 -33.72
N ARG A 98 -1.38 -33.47 -32.92
CA ARG A 98 -0.38 -33.91 -31.93
C ARG A 98 0.95 -34.29 -32.59
N GLY A 99 2.05 -33.72 -32.09
CA GLY A 99 3.41 -34.03 -32.54
C GLY A 99 3.89 -33.25 -33.78
N ASN A 100 3.03 -32.41 -34.38
CA ASN A 100 3.39 -31.60 -35.55
C ASN A 100 3.94 -30.20 -35.18
N ALA A 101 3.94 -29.84 -33.90
CA ALA A 101 4.55 -28.62 -33.37
C ALA A 101 5.49 -28.96 -32.20
N ARG A 102 6.58 -28.19 -32.07
CA ARG A 102 7.58 -28.30 -31.00
C ARG A 102 7.84 -26.90 -30.45
N ALA A 103 7.79 -26.74 -29.15
CA ALA A 103 8.12 -25.48 -28.48
C ALA A 103 9.38 -25.66 -27.62
N GLN A 104 10.23 -24.64 -27.59
CA GLN A 104 11.36 -24.54 -26.67
C GLN A 104 11.28 -23.20 -25.96
N VAL A 105 11.42 -23.22 -24.64
CA VAL A 105 11.34 -22.04 -23.79
C VAL A 105 12.64 -21.94 -22.99
N THR A 106 13.14 -20.73 -22.84
CA THR A 106 14.23 -20.42 -21.90
C THR A 106 13.73 -19.34 -20.97
N ALA A 107 13.78 -19.58 -19.66
CA ALA A 107 13.33 -18.63 -18.66
C ALA A 107 14.53 -18.03 -17.92
N ASN A 108 14.60 -16.70 -17.89
CA ASN A 108 15.50 -15.99 -16.99
C ASN A 108 14.71 -15.59 -15.74
N VAL A 109 15.07 -16.17 -14.60
CA VAL A 109 14.41 -15.94 -13.31
C VAL A 109 15.39 -15.23 -12.39
N ASP A 110 14.96 -14.09 -11.86
CA ASP A 110 15.72 -13.37 -10.84
C ASP A 110 15.41 -13.96 -9.46
N PHE A 111 16.44 -14.44 -8.77
CA PHE A 111 16.36 -14.99 -7.43
C PHE A 111 16.82 -13.98 -6.36
N SER A 112 16.87 -12.68 -6.70
CA SER A 112 17.20 -11.63 -5.74
C SER A 112 16.22 -11.62 -4.56
N GLU A 113 16.74 -11.65 -3.34
CA GLU A 113 15.96 -11.44 -2.13
C GLU A 113 15.85 -9.93 -1.86
N THR A 114 14.62 -9.39 -1.89
CA THR A 114 14.36 -7.97 -1.66
C THR A 114 13.54 -7.77 -0.39
N GLU A 115 14.13 -7.17 0.63
CA GLU A 115 13.42 -6.72 1.83
C GLU A 115 12.89 -5.31 1.63
N GLN A 116 11.59 -5.10 1.85
CA GLN A 116 10.97 -3.78 1.73
C GLN A 116 10.20 -3.42 3.01
N THR A 117 10.66 -2.38 3.70
CA THR A 117 9.92 -1.74 4.81
C THR A 117 9.23 -0.50 4.27
N SER A 118 7.90 -0.46 4.33
CA SER A 118 7.12 0.72 3.95
C SER A 118 6.54 1.38 5.18
N GLU A 119 6.98 2.62 5.44
CA GLU A 119 6.37 3.49 6.43
C GLU A 119 5.68 4.65 5.71
N THR A 120 4.35 4.69 5.78
CA THR A 120 3.56 5.75 5.13
C THR A 120 2.94 6.64 6.19
N TYR A 121 3.31 7.92 6.17
CA TYR A 121 2.68 8.96 6.98
C TYR A 121 1.62 9.70 6.17
N ARG A 122 0.43 9.89 6.75
CA ARG A 122 -0.60 10.74 6.15
C ARG A 122 -0.30 12.22 6.44
N PRO A 123 -0.49 13.13 5.46
CA PRO A 123 -0.37 14.56 5.71
C PRO A 123 -1.42 15.01 6.74
N ASN A 124 -0.98 15.79 7.74
CA ASN A 124 -1.79 16.27 8.87
C ASN A 124 -2.35 17.69 8.64
N SER A 125 -2.48 18.13 7.38
CA SER A 125 -3.05 19.42 6.98
C SER A 125 -4.42 19.26 6.34
N SER A 126 -5.28 20.29 6.47
CA SER A 126 -6.57 20.38 5.76
C SER A 126 -6.38 20.08 4.27
N PRO A 127 -7.20 19.20 3.64
CA PRO A 127 -8.50 18.65 4.08
C PRO A 127 -8.45 17.37 4.93
N ASN A 128 -7.27 16.90 5.35
CA ASN A 128 -7.13 15.68 6.15
C ASN A 128 -7.24 15.96 7.67
N PRO A 129 -7.75 15.01 8.47
CA PRO A 129 -7.86 15.18 9.91
C PRO A 129 -6.48 15.36 10.54
N SER A 130 -6.27 16.48 11.24
CA SER A 130 -5.04 16.78 11.97
C SER A 130 -4.94 15.94 13.24
N ALA A 131 -3.82 15.25 13.45
CA ALA A 131 -3.52 14.56 14.70
C ALA A 131 -2.89 15.54 15.71
N THR A 132 -3.73 16.23 16.49
CA THR A 132 -3.28 17.19 17.51
C THR A 132 -2.86 16.45 18.78
N ARG A 133 -1.57 16.54 19.16
CA ARG A 133 -1.05 15.93 20.40
C ARG A 133 -1.33 16.78 21.65
N SER A 134 -1.34 18.10 21.50
CA SER A 134 -1.67 19.07 22.56
C SER A 134 -2.15 20.36 21.93
N GLN A 135 -3.15 21.00 22.53
CA GLN A 135 -3.71 22.27 22.10
C GLN A 135 -3.79 23.20 23.30
N GLN A 136 -3.14 24.36 23.21
CA GLN A 136 -3.28 25.44 24.18
C GLN A 136 -3.82 26.65 23.44
N ILE A 137 -5.06 27.04 23.76
CA ILE A 137 -5.69 28.26 23.25
C ILE A 137 -5.61 29.30 24.36
N SER A 138 -4.99 30.45 24.06
CA SER A 138 -4.99 31.63 24.92
C SER A 138 -5.71 32.75 24.20
N GLU A 139 -6.94 33.02 24.62
CA GLU A 139 -7.75 34.11 24.08
C GLU A 139 -7.79 35.24 25.10
N LYS A 140 -7.30 36.42 24.70
CA LYS A 140 -7.44 37.65 25.47
C LYS A 140 -8.17 38.68 24.62
N LEU A 141 -9.48 38.79 24.84
CA LEU A 141 -10.30 39.81 24.20
C LEU A 141 -10.21 41.10 25.03
N VAL A 142 -9.46 42.09 24.54
CA VAL A 142 -9.53 43.45 25.06
C VAL A 142 -10.53 44.21 24.19
N ASN A 143 -11.76 44.35 24.67
CA ASN A 143 -12.70 45.29 24.08
C ASN A 143 -12.14 46.70 24.28
N GLY A 144 -11.57 47.26 23.22
CA GLY A 144 -11.07 48.63 23.18
C GLY A 144 -12.21 49.63 23.27
N SER A 145 -12.69 49.90 24.48
CA SER A 145 -13.17 51.23 24.81
C SER A 145 -11.94 52.05 25.18
N ALA A 146 -11.37 52.73 24.18
CA ALA A 146 -10.40 53.79 24.41
C ALA A 146 -11.08 54.87 25.27
N ASN A 147 -10.92 54.81 26.59
CA ASN A 147 -11.22 55.93 27.46
C ASN A 147 -10.27 57.08 27.06
N PRO A 148 -10.76 58.22 26.57
CA PRO A 148 -9.89 59.33 26.21
C PRO A 148 -9.27 59.94 27.46
N THR A 149 -7.96 59.76 27.64
CA THR A 149 -7.15 60.45 28.65
C THR A 149 -6.61 61.76 28.07
N GLY A 150 -7.34 62.86 28.28
CA GLY A 150 -6.90 64.22 27.94
C GLY A 150 -7.78 65.27 28.62
N VAL A 151 -7.17 66.38 29.09
CA VAL A 151 -7.87 67.48 29.78
C VAL A 151 -8.69 68.28 28.75
N PRO A 152 -10.02 68.44 28.91
CA PRO A 152 -10.84 69.21 27.98
C PRO A 152 -10.40 70.69 27.92
N GLY A 153 -10.15 71.23 26.73
CA GLY A 153 -10.07 72.68 26.48
C GLY A 153 -8.76 73.26 25.95
N ALA A 154 -7.69 72.48 25.80
CA ALA A 154 -6.38 73.04 25.42
C ALA A 154 -6.28 73.52 23.94
N LEU A 155 -7.14 73.06 23.03
CA LEU A 155 -7.09 73.43 21.60
C LEU A 155 -8.06 74.57 21.21
N SER A 156 -8.93 75.04 22.10
CA SER A 156 -9.94 76.07 21.75
C SER A 156 -9.45 77.53 21.82
N ASN A 157 -8.27 77.80 22.40
CA ASN A 157 -7.77 79.18 22.57
C ASN A 157 -6.57 79.50 21.67
N GLN A 158 -6.55 78.97 20.45
CA GLN A 158 -5.58 79.39 19.45
C GLN A 158 -6.30 80.23 18.38
N PRO A 159 -6.03 81.54 18.28
CA PRO A 159 -6.68 82.39 17.29
C PRO A 159 -6.27 81.96 15.87
N PRO A 160 -7.21 81.90 14.92
CA PRO A 160 -6.95 81.46 13.55
C PRO A 160 -6.05 82.47 12.80
N SER A 161 -5.14 81.94 11.98
CA SER A 161 -4.27 82.74 11.11
C SER A 161 -5.07 83.51 10.05
N ALA A 162 -4.62 84.72 9.70
CA ALA A 162 -5.32 85.66 8.84
C ALA A 162 -5.63 85.10 7.44
N ALA A 163 -6.89 85.28 7.00
CA ALA A 163 -7.35 84.91 5.67
C ALA A 163 -6.77 85.84 4.58
N SER A 164 -6.03 85.29 3.62
CA SER A 164 -5.69 85.98 2.36
C SER A 164 -6.72 85.62 1.29
N ALA A 165 -7.50 86.60 0.84
CA ALA A 165 -8.40 86.48 -0.30
C ALA A 165 -7.69 86.99 -1.58
N PRO A 166 -7.56 86.19 -2.65
CA PRO A 166 -7.07 86.69 -3.92
C PRO A 166 -8.11 87.58 -4.60
N ILE A 167 -7.80 88.87 -4.72
CA ILE A 167 -8.49 89.86 -5.55
C ILE A 167 -8.11 89.59 -7.01
N THR A 168 -8.95 88.84 -7.72
CA THR A 168 -9.14 88.91 -9.19
C THR A 168 -10.20 87.88 -9.59
N LEU A 169 -11.43 88.35 -9.85
CA LEU A 169 -12.42 87.57 -10.58
C LEU A 169 -12.29 87.90 -12.08
N PRO A 170 -12.27 86.91 -12.99
CA PRO A 170 -12.46 87.11 -14.42
C PRO A 170 -13.83 87.73 -14.75
N PRO A 171 -13.93 88.55 -15.81
CA PRO A 171 -15.12 89.35 -16.09
C PRO A 171 -16.26 88.46 -16.62
N GLY A 172 -17.43 88.49 -15.96
CA GLY A 172 -18.65 87.90 -16.53
C GLY A 172 -19.69 87.27 -15.60
N ALA A 173 -19.71 87.55 -14.29
CA ALA A 173 -20.80 87.06 -13.43
C ALA A 173 -21.33 88.17 -12.53
N ALA A 174 -22.59 88.56 -12.76
CA ALA A 174 -23.31 89.54 -11.94
C ALA A 174 -23.78 88.92 -10.61
N PRO A 175 -23.83 89.73 -9.52
CA PRO A 175 -24.30 89.29 -8.21
C PRO A 175 -25.83 89.32 -8.14
N GLY A 176 -26.44 88.32 -7.50
CA GLY A 176 -27.89 88.34 -7.28
C GLY A 176 -28.49 87.09 -6.63
N THR A 177 -28.82 87.24 -5.35
CA THR A 177 -29.91 86.58 -4.60
C THR A 177 -29.91 85.05 -4.45
N ALA A 178 -29.49 84.61 -3.26
CA ALA A 178 -30.08 83.46 -2.59
C ALA A 178 -31.48 83.80 -2.06
N ASN A 179 -32.50 82.96 -2.29
CA ASN A 179 -33.12 82.10 -1.26
C ASN A 179 -34.47 81.47 -1.68
N LEU A 180 -34.56 80.16 -1.44
CA LEU A 180 -35.61 79.38 -0.74
C LEU A 180 -37.08 79.40 -1.19
N SER A 181 -37.53 78.23 -1.67
CA SER A 181 -38.78 77.51 -1.29
C SER A 181 -38.68 76.12 -1.97
N GLY A 182 -39.07 74.97 -1.44
CA GLY A 182 -40.03 74.64 -0.38
C GLY A 182 -40.90 73.49 -0.90
N GLU A 183 -40.53 72.26 -0.51
CA GLU A 183 -41.38 71.07 -0.31
C GLU A 183 -41.78 70.10 -1.45
N ALA A 184 -41.50 68.82 -1.14
CA ALA A 184 -42.21 67.55 -1.38
C ALA A 184 -42.44 67.00 -2.79
N SER A 185 -41.77 65.87 -3.08
CA SER A 185 -42.45 64.59 -3.40
C SER A 185 -41.46 63.40 -3.50
N ALA A 186 -41.68 62.38 -2.68
CA ALA A 186 -41.39 60.97 -2.99
C ALA A 186 -42.64 60.36 -3.69
N PRO A 187 -42.67 59.10 -4.22
CA PRO A 187 -41.70 58.01 -4.13
C PRO A 187 -41.46 57.24 -5.46
N ALA A 188 -40.53 56.27 -5.44
CA ALA A 188 -40.67 54.89 -5.96
C ALA A 188 -39.31 54.30 -6.34
N GLY A 189 -38.86 53.32 -5.56
CA GLY A 189 -37.63 52.57 -5.77
C GLY A 189 -37.71 51.66 -7.00
N ARG A 190 -36.61 51.63 -7.76
CA ARG A 190 -36.36 50.62 -8.78
C ARG A 190 -35.48 49.52 -8.17
N CYS A 191 -36.05 48.32 -8.05
CA CYS A 191 -35.28 47.09 -7.88
C CYS A 191 -34.56 46.80 -9.21
N SER A 192 -33.23 46.75 -9.20
CA SER A 192 -32.45 46.13 -10.28
C SER A 192 -32.08 44.72 -9.83
N ALA A 193 -32.62 43.73 -10.53
CA ALA A 193 -32.26 42.33 -10.40
C ALA A 193 -31.02 42.08 -11.27
N THR A 194 -29.89 41.78 -10.62
CA THR A 194 -28.69 41.27 -11.30
C THR A 194 -28.73 39.75 -11.24
N SER A 195 -29.02 39.13 -12.38
CA SER A 195 -28.95 37.68 -12.57
C SER A 195 -27.49 37.20 -12.61
N PRO A 196 -27.09 36.17 -11.85
CA PRO A 196 -25.83 35.47 -12.07
C PRO A 196 -25.94 34.42 -13.19
N PRO A 197 -24.84 34.10 -13.88
CA PRO A 197 -24.84 33.17 -15.01
C PRO A 197 -25.04 31.71 -14.58
N ILE A 198 -25.69 30.95 -15.46
CA ILE A 198 -26.00 29.53 -15.32
C ILE A 198 -24.72 28.71 -15.50
N THR A 199 -24.18 28.18 -14.40
CA THR A 199 -23.10 27.19 -14.44
C THR A 199 -23.69 25.77 -14.54
N ARG A 200 -23.44 25.12 -15.67
CA ARG A 200 -23.86 23.76 -16.01
C ARG A 200 -23.09 22.73 -15.19
N TRP A 201 -23.78 21.97 -14.34
CA TRP A 201 -23.22 20.81 -13.65
C TRP A 201 -23.17 19.60 -14.59
N THR A 202 -21.98 19.25 -15.07
CA THR A 202 -21.71 17.93 -15.65
C THR A 202 -21.38 16.93 -14.53
N ARG A 203 -22.26 15.96 -14.33
CA ARG A 203 -22.00 14.76 -13.52
C ARG A 203 -20.93 13.90 -14.20
N PRO A 204 -19.87 13.45 -13.51
CA PRO A 204 -19.07 12.35 -14.03
C PRO A 204 -19.86 11.04 -13.89
N TYR A 205 -20.12 10.39 -15.03
CA TYR A 205 -20.62 9.03 -15.08
C TYR A 205 -19.46 8.10 -14.64
N SER A 206 -19.55 7.56 -13.43
CA SER A 206 -18.66 6.48 -13.01
C SER A 206 -19.13 5.18 -13.65
N THR A 207 -18.31 4.62 -14.53
CA THR A 207 -18.48 3.26 -15.05
C THR A 207 -18.18 2.25 -13.94
N PRO A 208 -19.09 1.33 -13.58
CA PRO A 208 -18.73 0.18 -12.75
C PRO A 208 -17.97 -0.84 -13.62
N ARG A 209 -16.73 -1.15 -13.24
CA ARG A 209 -16.03 -2.35 -13.72
C ARG A 209 -16.80 -3.58 -13.25
N CYS A 210 -17.45 -4.28 -14.18
CA CYS A 210 -17.94 -5.63 -13.94
C CYS A 210 -16.76 -6.61 -13.85
N ARG A 211 -16.66 -7.30 -12.73
CA ARG A 211 -15.87 -8.53 -12.53
C ARG A 211 -16.49 -9.65 -13.39
N PRO A 212 -15.70 -10.60 -13.93
CA PRO A 212 -16.26 -11.79 -14.55
C PRO A 212 -16.84 -12.69 -13.45
N ALA A 213 -18.16 -12.80 -13.42
CA ALA A 213 -18.86 -13.85 -12.65
C ALA A 213 -18.81 -15.13 -13.47
N TRP A 214 -18.11 -16.14 -12.95
CA TRP A 214 -18.23 -17.50 -13.44
C TRP A 214 -19.65 -18.03 -13.21
N SER A 215 -20.20 -18.59 -14.29
CA SER A 215 -21.43 -19.34 -14.33
C SER A 215 -21.29 -20.68 -13.62
N SER A 216 -22.06 -20.87 -12.55
CA SER A 216 -22.51 -22.18 -12.05
C SER A 216 -23.73 -21.87 -11.20
N GLY A 217 -24.95 -22.17 -11.61
CA GLY A 217 -25.41 -23.50 -11.96
C GLY A 217 -26.48 -23.85 -10.93
N CYS A 218 -27.73 -23.89 -11.36
CA CYS A 218 -28.88 -24.29 -10.57
C CYS A 218 -28.63 -25.62 -9.85
N ARG A 219 -28.96 -25.71 -8.55
CA ARG A 219 -29.35 -26.97 -7.89
C ARG A 219 -30.41 -26.70 -6.81
N PRO A 220 -31.45 -27.55 -6.70
CA PRO A 220 -32.63 -27.32 -5.88
C PRO A 220 -32.41 -27.74 -4.40
N PRO A 221 -33.29 -27.34 -3.47
CA PRO A 221 -33.26 -27.81 -2.10
C PRO A 221 -33.93 -29.18 -1.98
N TRP A 222 -33.63 -29.90 -0.89
CA TRP A 222 -34.22 -31.16 -0.38
C TRP A 222 -33.27 -32.37 -0.46
N TRP A 223 -32.55 -32.66 0.62
CA TRP A 223 -32.95 -33.63 1.65
C TRP A 223 -32.01 -33.56 2.86
N SER A 224 -32.62 -33.67 4.03
CA SER A 224 -32.02 -33.84 5.35
C SER A 224 -31.39 -35.22 5.49
N THR A 225 -30.16 -35.31 5.99
CA THR A 225 -29.69 -36.52 6.68
C THR A 225 -28.67 -36.16 7.78
N THR A 226 -29.17 -36.25 9.01
CA THR A 226 -28.55 -36.58 10.28
C THR A 226 -27.03 -36.84 10.29
N ALA A 227 -26.26 -35.93 10.90
CA ALA A 227 -24.92 -36.20 11.38
C ALA A 227 -24.97 -36.54 12.88
N ALA A 228 -24.81 -37.83 13.20
CA ALA A 228 -24.57 -38.31 14.55
C ALA A 228 -23.06 -38.24 14.85
N CYS A 229 -22.67 -37.33 15.73
CA CYS A 229 -21.33 -37.24 16.30
C CYS A 229 -21.19 -38.28 17.41
N ARG A 230 -20.25 -39.22 17.30
CA ARG A 230 -19.95 -40.19 18.38
C ARG A 230 -18.44 -40.18 18.66
N THR A 231 -18.05 -39.40 19.66
CA THR A 231 -16.73 -39.44 20.30
C THR A 231 -16.75 -40.55 21.35
N ARG A 232 -15.84 -41.53 21.27
CA ARG A 232 -15.63 -42.53 22.32
C ARG A 232 -14.31 -42.24 23.03
N ALA A 233 -14.40 -41.86 24.30
CA ALA A 233 -13.29 -41.70 25.20
C ALA A 233 -13.03 -42.99 26.00
N ALA A 234 -11.73 -43.25 26.20
CA ALA A 234 -11.03 -43.91 27.31
C ALA A 234 -11.69 -45.09 28.07
N ARG A 235 -10.94 -46.20 28.09
CA ARG A 235 -10.45 -46.79 29.34
C ARG A 235 -9.10 -47.45 29.11
#